data_AF-A0A353E9M8-F1
#
_entry.id   AF-A0A353E9M8-F1
#
_cell.length_a   1.000
_cell.length_b   1.000
_cell.length_c   1.000
_cell.angle_alpha   90.00
_cell.angle_beta   90.00
_cell.angle_gamma   90.00
#
_symmetry.space_group_name_H-M   'P 1'
#
loop_
_entity.id
_entity.type
_entity.pdbx_description
1 polymer ?
#
loop_
_entity_poly.entity_id
_entity_poly.type
_entity_poly.pdbx_seq_one_letter_code
_entity_poly.pdbx_strand_id
1 'polypeptide(L)'
;KKAPLLEPWQREIVRIVRKISQYFYPQRQTQVMNEGWATFWHYTLLNDLYAQGKVTDGFMFEFLQSHSGVVFQPEFDSKYYSGINPYALGFAMFQDIKRICENPTEEDKRWFPDFAGSDWLATIKFAMQNFKDESFVQQFLSPKVMRDFKFFAILDDDQDKELEVSAIHDDEGYRRVREALSAQYNLSMNEPNIQVYDVDVRGSRAMTLRHFQHNRRPLADDSAQEVLKHLHTLWKFDVTLESVDNDKVTDTWHCPMPVANDEE
;
A
#
# COMPACT_ATOMS: atom_id res chain seq x y z
N LYS A 1 16.36 -5.09 26.84
CA LYS A 1 17.10 -6.33 27.24
C LYS A 1 16.43 -7.03 28.44
N LYS A 2 15.11 -7.29 28.43
CA LYS A 2 14.41 -7.92 29.58
C LYS A 2 13.27 -8.84 29.11
N ALA A 3 13.55 -9.75 28.19
CA ALA A 3 12.73 -10.94 27.98
C ALA A 3 13.45 -12.09 28.70
N PRO A 4 13.06 -12.43 29.94
CA PRO A 4 13.83 -13.37 30.77
C PRO A 4 13.75 -14.81 30.29
N LEU A 5 12.69 -15.17 29.55
CA LEU A 5 12.44 -16.54 29.10
C LEU A 5 12.96 -16.86 27.69
N LEU A 6 13.49 -15.85 26.97
CA LEU A 6 14.08 -16.06 25.65
C LEU A 6 15.59 -16.23 25.74
N GLU A 7 16.11 -17.23 25.04
CA GLU A 7 17.53 -17.45 24.90
C GLU A 7 18.23 -16.23 24.23
N PRO A 8 19.53 -16.01 24.48
CA PRO A 8 20.25 -14.88 23.88
C PRO A 8 20.09 -14.76 22.35
N TRP A 9 20.15 -15.87 21.60
CA TRP A 9 20.02 -15.86 20.15
C TRP A 9 18.59 -15.56 19.69
N GLN A 10 17.56 -16.06 20.40
CA GLN A 10 16.15 -15.76 20.08
C GLN A 10 15.87 -14.27 20.20
N ARG A 11 16.39 -13.64 21.26
CA ARG A 11 16.30 -12.18 21.46
C ARG A 11 16.99 -11.41 20.34
N GLU A 12 18.10 -11.95 19.84
CA GLU A 12 18.84 -11.34 18.74
C GLU A 12 18.07 -11.41 17.43
N ILE A 13 17.44 -12.55 17.11
CA ILE A 13 16.57 -12.68 15.94
C ILE A 13 15.42 -11.68 15.98
N VAL A 14 14.68 -11.60 17.11
CA VAL A 14 13.58 -10.63 17.26
C VAL A 14 14.07 -9.19 17.08
N ARG A 15 15.29 -8.88 17.55
CA ARG A 15 15.92 -7.57 17.37
C ARG A 15 16.25 -7.30 15.90
N ILE A 16 16.81 -8.29 15.19
CA ILE A 16 17.12 -8.18 13.76
C ILE A 16 15.84 -7.93 12.97
N VAL A 17 14.80 -8.75 13.18
CA VAL A 17 13.49 -8.58 12.53
C VAL A 17 12.94 -7.19 12.79
N ARG A 18 12.89 -6.74 14.06
CA ARG A 18 12.45 -5.38 14.40
C ARG A 18 13.23 -4.30 13.65
N LYS A 19 14.56 -4.39 13.63
CA LYS A 19 15.41 -3.38 12.96
C LYS A 19 15.16 -3.35 11.45
N ILE A 20 15.05 -4.52 10.83
CA ILE A 20 14.75 -4.66 9.40
C ILE A 20 13.37 -4.07 9.10
N SER A 21 12.34 -4.45 9.87
CA SER A 21 10.98 -3.91 9.70
C SER A 21 10.95 -2.39 9.85
N GLN A 22 11.65 -1.84 10.85
CA GLN A 22 11.74 -0.38 11.04
C GLN A 22 12.47 0.33 9.90
N TYR A 23 13.49 -0.30 9.32
CA TYR A 23 14.23 0.23 8.17
C TYR A 23 13.36 0.26 6.91
N PHE A 24 12.61 -0.81 6.64
CA PHE A 24 11.77 -0.92 5.44
C PHE A 24 10.41 -0.24 5.56
N TYR A 25 9.97 0.12 6.77
CA TYR A 25 8.65 0.73 6.99
C TYR A 25 8.42 2.00 6.15
N PRO A 26 9.34 2.98 6.09
CA PRO A 26 9.17 4.14 5.22
C PRO A 26 9.19 3.78 3.73
N GLN A 27 10.03 2.82 3.32
CA GLN A 27 10.16 2.43 1.91
C GLN A 27 8.86 1.85 1.34
N ARG A 28 8.06 1.18 2.19
CA ARG A 28 6.75 0.65 1.80
C ARG A 28 5.73 1.75 1.49
N GLN A 29 5.90 2.97 2.02
CA GLN A 29 5.00 4.10 1.76
C GLN A 29 5.30 4.83 0.44
N THR A 30 6.38 4.47 -0.24
CA THR A 30 6.86 5.15 -1.46
C THR A 30 7.15 4.14 -2.58
N GLN A 31 6.51 2.97 -2.56
CA GLN A 31 6.76 1.91 -3.52
C GLN A 31 6.40 2.34 -4.94
N VAL A 32 5.18 2.85 -5.16
CA VAL A 32 4.73 3.32 -6.49
C VAL A 32 5.63 4.42 -7.01
N MET A 33 5.97 5.40 -6.15
CA MET A 33 6.86 6.49 -6.52
C MET A 33 8.27 6.00 -6.86
N ASN A 34 8.85 5.12 -6.05
CA ASN A 34 10.21 4.62 -6.28
C ASN A 34 10.29 3.77 -7.55
N GLU A 35 9.37 2.83 -7.72
CA GLU A 35 9.35 1.96 -8.90
C GLU A 35 9.01 2.74 -10.17
N GLY A 36 8.07 3.69 -10.09
CA GLY A 36 7.75 4.63 -11.15
C GLY A 36 8.92 5.53 -11.54
N TRP A 37 9.66 6.06 -10.56
CA TRP A 37 10.82 6.91 -10.79
C TRP A 37 11.94 6.16 -11.51
N ALA A 38 12.25 4.95 -11.07
CA ALA A 38 13.26 4.12 -11.70
C ALA A 38 12.88 3.78 -13.15
N THR A 39 11.66 3.31 -13.38
CA THR A 39 11.18 2.97 -14.73
C THR A 39 11.09 4.19 -15.65
N PHE A 40 10.65 5.34 -15.13
CA PHE A 40 10.60 6.59 -15.87
C PHE A 40 11.97 7.03 -16.35
N TRP A 41 12.99 7.04 -15.47
CA TRP A 41 14.34 7.44 -15.85
C TRP A 41 15.04 6.42 -16.73
N HIS A 42 14.86 5.13 -16.47
CA HIS A 42 15.39 4.09 -17.37
C HIS A 42 14.84 4.26 -18.79
N TYR A 43 13.53 4.46 -18.93
CA TYR A 43 12.91 4.73 -20.22
C TYR A 43 13.41 6.03 -20.85
N THR A 44 13.43 7.12 -20.09
CA THR A 44 13.77 8.46 -20.59
C THR A 44 15.23 8.53 -21.04
N LEU A 45 16.16 8.04 -20.22
CA LEU A 45 17.60 8.09 -20.53
C LEU A 45 17.96 7.18 -21.70
N LEU A 46 17.40 5.97 -21.77
CA LEU A 46 17.73 5.05 -22.87
C LEU A 46 17.17 5.54 -24.21
N ASN A 47 15.96 6.12 -24.22
CA ASN A 47 15.44 6.77 -25.43
C ASN A 47 16.27 8.00 -25.85
N ASP A 48 16.75 8.80 -24.89
CA ASP A 48 17.64 9.94 -25.18
C ASP A 48 18.99 9.47 -25.75
N LEU A 49 19.60 8.44 -25.17
CA LEU A 49 20.83 7.83 -25.69
C LEU A 49 20.62 7.28 -27.11
N TYR A 50 19.46 6.69 -27.40
CA TYR A 50 19.13 6.19 -28.73
C TYR A 50 18.97 7.34 -29.73
N ALA A 51 18.27 8.42 -29.36
CA ALA A 51 18.14 9.62 -30.20
C ALA A 51 19.50 10.28 -30.50
N GLN A 52 20.46 10.17 -29.59
CA GLN A 52 21.84 10.63 -29.77
C GLN A 52 22.72 9.64 -30.55
N GLY A 53 22.20 8.47 -30.96
CA GLY A 53 22.95 7.43 -31.66
C GLY A 53 23.98 6.70 -30.81
N LYS A 54 23.86 6.75 -29.47
CA LYS A 54 24.81 6.13 -28.52
C LYS A 54 24.51 4.66 -28.22
N VAL A 55 23.31 4.18 -28.57
CA VAL A 55 22.90 2.78 -28.44
C VAL A 55 22.31 2.28 -29.76
N THR A 56 22.37 0.97 -29.98
CA THR A 56 21.92 0.34 -31.25
C THR A 56 20.46 -0.08 -31.18
N ASP A 57 19.85 -0.29 -32.34
CA ASP A 57 18.48 -0.81 -32.46
C ASP A 57 18.32 -2.15 -31.73
N GLY A 58 19.30 -3.06 -31.86
CA GLY A 58 19.29 -4.35 -31.18
C GLY A 58 19.22 -4.23 -29.66
N PHE A 59 20.01 -3.32 -29.09
CA PHE A 59 19.95 -3.00 -27.66
C PHE A 59 18.58 -2.44 -27.27
N MET A 60 18.00 -1.55 -28.10
CA MET A 60 16.67 -1.00 -27.84
C MET A 60 15.57 -2.06 -27.89
N PHE A 61 15.65 -3.06 -28.78
CA PHE A 61 14.69 -4.17 -28.81
C PHE A 61 14.72 -4.98 -27.52
N GLU A 62 15.90 -5.34 -27.02
CA GLU A 62 16.05 -6.05 -25.74
C GLU A 62 15.52 -5.22 -24.56
N PHE A 63 15.86 -3.93 -24.54
CA PHE A 63 15.36 -3.00 -23.54
C PHE A 63 13.83 -2.90 -23.56
N LEU A 64 13.22 -2.69 -24.73
CA LEU A 64 11.77 -2.55 -24.86
C LEU A 64 11.04 -3.83 -24.44
N GLN A 65 11.60 -5.00 -24.76
CA GLN A 65 11.06 -6.28 -24.30
C GLN A 65 11.08 -6.38 -22.78
N SER A 66 12.22 -6.05 -22.15
CA SER A 66 12.35 -6.07 -20.68
C SER A 66 11.44 -5.05 -20.01
N HIS A 67 11.45 -3.80 -20.49
CA HIS A 67 10.65 -2.72 -19.95
C HIS A 67 9.15 -3.02 -20.03
N SER A 68 8.67 -3.44 -21.21
CA SER A 68 7.25 -3.77 -21.41
C SER A 68 6.80 -4.91 -20.50
N GLY A 69 7.67 -5.89 -20.21
CA GLY A 69 7.39 -6.94 -19.24
C GLY A 69 7.25 -6.43 -17.81
N VAL A 70 8.09 -5.47 -17.40
CA VAL A 70 8.06 -4.88 -16.04
C VAL A 70 6.85 -3.99 -15.84
N VAL A 71 6.50 -3.16 -16.83
CA VAL A 71 5.35 -2.22 -16.73
C VAL A 71 4.03 -2.83 -17.21
N PHE A 72 3.99 -4.14 -17.43
CA PHE A 72 2.75 -4.80 -17.85
C PHE A 72 1.71 -4.78 -16.73
N GLN A 73 0.52 -4.25 -17.04
CA GLN A 73 -0.66 -4.31 -16.17
C GLN A 73 -1.69 -5.24 -16.82
N PRO A 74 -1.99 -6.41 -16.23
CA PRO A 74 -3.12 -7.23 -16.66
C PRO A 74 -4.44 -6.47 -16.53
N GLU A 75 -5.38 -6.73 -17.44
CA GLU A 75 -6.77 -6.26 -17.31
C GLU A 75 -7.46 -6.90 -16.09
N PHE A 76 -8.50 -6.25 -15.57
CA PHE A 76 -9.15 -6.65 -14.30
C PHE A 76 -9.83 -8.02 -14.36
N ASP A 77 -10.21 -8.49 -15.55
CA ASP A 77 -10.83 -9.79 -15.82
C ASP A 77 -9.81 -10.90 -16.12
N SER A 78 -8.52 -10.57 -16.13
CA SER A 78 -7.45 -11.54 -16.33
C SER A 78 -7.26 -12.42 -15.10
N LYS A 79 -7.10 -13.73 -15.32
CA LYS A 79 -6.70 -14.71 -14.28
C LYS A 79 -5.36 -14.41 -13.60
N TYR A 80 -4.54 -13.55 -14.20
CA TYR A 80 -3.23 -13.15 -13.68
C TYR A 80 -3.26 -11.79 -12.98
N TYR A 81 -4.44 -11.19 -12.82
CA TYR A 81 -4.59 -9.95 -12.09
C TYR A 81 -4.35 -10.19 -10.59
N SER A 82 -3.33 -9.54 -10.03
CA SER A 82 -2.99 -9.61 -8.60
C SER A 82 -2.98 -8.23 -7.94
N GLY A 83 -3.75 -7.29 -8.51
CA GLY A 83 -3.77 -5.88 -8.11
C GLY A 83 -3.07 -4.97 -9.13
N ILE A 84 -2.89 -3.71 -8.73
CA ILE A 84 -2.26 -2.69 -9.55
C ILE A 84 -0.74 -2.84 -9.45
N ASN A 85 -0.10 -3.01 -10.61
CA ASN A 85 1.35 -3.06 -10.74
C ASN A 85 1.94 -1.66 -10.43
N PRO A 86 2.75 -1.50 -9.36
CA PRO A 86 3.32 -0.22 -8.99
C PRO A 86 4.25 0.37 -10.05
N TYR A 87 4.95 -0.49 -10.82
CA TYR A 87 5.77 -0.06 -11.95
C TYR A 87 4.92 0.57 -13.05
N ALA A 88 3.81 -0.09 -13.42
CA ALA A 88 2.93 0.38 -14.47
C ALA A 88 2.27 1.72 -14.09
N LEU A 89 1.67 1.79 -12.89
CA LEU A 89 1.01 3.00 -12.42
C LEU A 89 1.99 4.16 -12.24
N GLY A 90 3.11 3.91 -11.54
CA GLY A 90 4.11 4.93 -11.28
C GLY A 90 4.72 5.48 -12.58
N PHE A 91 5.06 4.61 -13.52
CA PHE A 91 5.56 5.00 -14.83
C PHE A 91 4.55 5.87 -15.59
N ALA A 92 3.29 5.44 -15.65
CA ALA A 92 2.24 6.18 -16.33
C ALA A 92 2.01 7.57 -15.71
N MET A 93 2.02 7.66 -14.37
CA MET A 93 1.89 8.94 -13.66
C MET A 93 3.06 9.88 -13.97
N PHE A 94 4.32 9.42 -13.90
CA PHE A 94 5.46 10.30 -14.22
C PHE A 94 5.50 10.73 -15.70
N GLN A 95 5.17 9.82 -16.63
CA GLN A 95 5.02 10.17 -18.04
C GLN A 95 3.91 11.21 -18.25
N ASP A 96 2.79 11.07 -17.53
CA ASP A 96 1.68 11.98 -17.66
C ASP A 96 1.96 13.35 -17.04
N ILE A 97 2.65 13.43 -15.89
CA ILE A 97 3.13 14.71 -15.33
C ILE A 97 4.01 15.43 -16.35
N LYS A 98 4.95 14.72 -16.98
CA LYS A 98 5.79 15.29 -18.04
C LYS A 98 4.96 15.80 -19.22
N ARG A 99 4.00 15.00 -19.70
CA ARG A 99 3.08 15.38 -20.78
C ARG A 99 2.25 16.61 -20.41
N ILE A 100 1.70 16.69 -19.20
CA ILE A 100 0.90 17.82 -18.71
C ILE A 100 1.73 19.12 -18.68
N CYS A 101 2.99 19.01 -18.29
CA CYS A 101 3.90 20.14 -18.28
C CYS A 101 4.28 20.60 -19.70
N GLU A 102 4.56 19.66 -20.62
CA GLU A 102 5.02 20.00 -21.98
C GLU A 102 3.88 20.35 -22.94
N ASN A 103 2.77 19.61 -22.89
CA ASN A 103 1.65 19.68 -23.82
C ASN A 103 0.29 19.51 -23.07
N PRO A 104 -0.10 20.50 -22.24
CA PRO A 104 -1.34 20.42 -21.46
C PRO A 104 -2.59 20.51 -22.35
N THR A 105 -3.57 19.65 -22.07
CA THR A 105 -4.93 19.77 -22.58
C THR A 105 -5.76 20.71 -21.71
N GLU A 106 -6.96 21.09 -22.17
CA GLU A 106 -7.89 21.88 -21.35
C GLU A 106 -8.36 21.12 -20.09
N GLU A 107 -8.47 19.79 -20.14
CA GLU A 107 -8.77 18.98 -18.96
C GLU A 107 -7.62 19.06 -17.94
N ASP A 108 -6.38 18.96 -18.40
CA ASP A 108 -5.19 19.04 -17.54
C ASP A 108 -5.09 20.41 -16.85
N LYS A 109 -5.37 21.50 -17.58
CA LYS A 109 -5.36 22.85 -17.00
C LYS A 109 -6.41 23.04 -15.91
N ARG A 110 -7.56 22.38 -16.03
CA ARG A 110 -8.62 22.42 -14.99
C ARG A 110 -8.23 21.59 -13.77
N TRP A 111 -7.64 20.42 -13.98
CA TRP A 111 -7.30 19.49 -12.90
C TRP A 111 -5.99 19.83 -12.19
N PHE A 112 -5.03 20.42 -12.91
CA PHE A 112 -3.68 20.71 -12.42
C PHE A 112 -3.26 22.14 -12.77
N PRO A 113 -4.02 23.17 -12.34
CA PRO A 113 -3.71 24.56 -12.68
C PRO A 113 -2.33 25.01 -12.18
N ASP A 114 -1.81 24.37 -11.12
CA ASP A 114 -0.55 24.75 -10.48
C ASP A 114 0.70 24.36 -11.29
N PHE A 115 0.63 23.32 -12.13
CA PHE A 115 1.81 22.84 -12.87
C PHE A 115 1.57 22.56 -14.36
N ALA A 116 0.34 22.62 -14.87
CA ALA A 116 0.07 22.50 -16.30
C ALA A 116 0.81 23.59 -17.09
N GLY A 117 1.65 23.19 -18.05
CA GLY A 117 2.50 24.12 -18.81
C GLY A 117 3.77 24.59 -18.09
N SER A 118 4.12 24.02 -16.93
CA SER A 118 5.34 24.38 -16.17
C SER A 118 6.56 23.52 -16.55
N ASP A 119 7.69 23.68 -15.84
CA ASP A 119 8.86 22.80 -16.03
C ASP A 119 8.59 21.40 -15.47
N TRP A 120 8.57 20.40 -16.35
CA TRP A 120 8.31 19.01 -15.96
C TRP A 120 9.37 18.47 -15.01
N LEU A 121 10.64 18.84 -15.19
CA LEU A 121 11.72 18.28 -14.40
C LEU A 121 11.68 18.80 -12.96
N ALA A 122 11.40 20.10 -12.78
CA ALA A 122 11.13 20.68 -11.47
C ALA A 122 9.90 20.02 -10.82
N THR A 123 8.83 19.81 -11.57
CA THR A 123 7.57 19.22 -11.05
C THR A 123 7.77 17.80 -10.54
N ILE A 124 8.40 16.91 -11.33
CA ILE A 124 8.62 15.52 -10.87
C ILE A 124 9.62 15.44 -9.71
N LYS A 125 10.60 16.35 -9.63
CA LYS A 125 11.54 16.42 -8.49
C LYS A 125 10.83 16.92 -7.24
N PHE A 126 9.94 17.90 -7.37
CA PHE A 126 9.11 18.38 -6.28
C PHE A 126 8.21 17.26 -5.76
N ALA A 127 7.58 16.48 -6.66
CA ALA A 127 6.80 15.31 -6.30
C ALA A 127 7.64 14.30 -5.48
N MET A 128 8.81 13.91 -5.99
CA MET A 128 9.69 12.95 -5.30
C MET A 128 10.20 13.41 -3.93
N GLN A 129 10.37 14.71 -3.71
CA GLN A 129 10.93 15.23 -2.47
C GLN A 129 9.89 15.37 -1.35
N ASN A 130 8.62 15.62 -1.70
CA ASN A 130 7.62 16.09 -0.74
C ASN A 130 6.45 15.12 -0.53
N PHE A 131 6.33 14.07 -1.32
CA PHE A 131 5.17 13.18 -1.31
C PHE A 131 5.54 11.72 -1.04
N LYS A 132 4.57 10.99 -0.50
CA LYS A 132 4.51 9.52 -0.42
C LYS A 132 3.40 8.99 -1.35
N ASP A 133 3.33 7.69 -1.59
CA ASP A 133 2.44 7.08 -2.61
C ASP A 133 0.99 7.55 -2.51
N GLU A 134 0.39 7.49 -1.31
CA GLU A 134 -0.98 7.97 -1.03
C GLU A 134 -1.18 9.40 -1.56
N SER A 135 -0.34 10.32 -1.11
CA SER A 135 -0.42 11.74 -1.47
C SER A 135 -0.01 12.01 -2.93
N PHE A 136 0.89 11.21 -3.49
CA PHE A 136 1.30 11.31 -4.88
C PHE A 136 0.14 10.94 -5.81
N VAL A 137 -0.54 9.83 -5.54
CA VAL A 137 -1.77 9.45 -6.23
C VAL A 137 -2.84 10.52 -6.08
N GLN A 138 -3.05 11.02 -4.86
CA GLN A 138 -4.09 12.02 -4.60
C GLN A 138 -3.86 13.34 -5.36
N GLN A 139 -2.61 13.77 -5.50
CA GLN A 139 -2.25 15.08 -6.06
C GLN A 139 -1.92 15.04 -7.56
N PHE A 140 -1.39 13.93 -8.09
CA PHE A 140 -0.85 13.87 -9.45
C PHE A 140 -1.55 12.86 -10.38
N LEU A 141 -2.44 11.99 -9.88
CA LEU A 141 -3.16 11.06 -10.75
C LEU A 141 -4.20 11.80 -11.59
N SER A 142 -4.05 11.75 -12.91
CA SER A 142 -4.93 12.44 -13.86
C SER A 142 -6.13 11.60 -14.33
N PRO A 143 -7.23 12.24 -14.74
CA PRO A 143 -8.34 11.58 -15.44
C PRO A 143 -7.90 10.76 -16.64
N LYS A 144 -6.89 11.24 -17.39
CA LYS A 144 -6.35 10.50 -18.53
C LYS A 144 -5.76 9.16 -18.09
N VAL A 145 -4.88 9.14 -17.10
CA VAL A 145 -4.28 7.88 -16.61
C VAL A 145 -5.37 6.96 -16.05
N MET A 146 -6.34 7.50 -15.31
CA MET A 146 -7.47 6.70 -14.81
C MET A 146 -8.28 6.05 -15.94
N ARG A 147 -8.49 6.74 -17.06
CA ARG A 147 -9.13 6.17 -18.26
C ARG A 147 -8.28 5.12 -18.94
N ASP A 148 -6.99 5.39 -19.12
CA ASP A 148 -6.06 4.49 -19.81
C ASP A 148 -5.96 3.15 -19.05
N PHE A 149 -6.03 3.19 -17.72
CA PHE A 149 -6.06 2.00 -16.85
C PHE A 149 -7.46 1.42 -16.65
N LYS A 150 -8.51 2.07 -17.18
CA LYS A 150 -9.92 1.68 -16.98
C LYS A 150 -10.28 1.55 -15.49
N PHE A 151 -9.78 2.45 -14.64
CA PHE A 151 -10.07 2.41 -13.22
C PHE A 151 -11.54 2.73 -12.93
N PHE A 152 -12.12 1.95 -12.03
CA PHE A 152 -13.44 2.16 -11.44
C PHE A 152 -13.35 1.88 -9.94
N ALA A 153 -14.21 2.54 -9.16
CA ALA A 153 -14.35 2.30 -7.74
C ALA A 153 -15.66 1.53 -7.50
N ILE A 154 -15.57 0.42 -6.77
CA ILE A 154 -16.75 -0.27 -6.24
C ILE A 154 -16.91 0.21 -4.80
N LEU A 155 -18.10 0.69 -4.46
CA LEU A 155 -18.46 0.92 -3.07
C LEU A 155 -19.07 -0.39 -2.56
N ASP A 156 -18.34 -1.09 -1.71
CA ASP A 156 -18.84 -2.28 -1.00
C ASP A 156 -19.27 -1.80 0.39
N ASP A 157 -20.55 -1.48 0.54
CA ASP A 157 -21.17 -1.18 1.82
C ASP A 157 -21.73 -2.50 2.37
N ASP A 158 -21.25 -2.95 3.53
CA ASP A 158 -21.72 -4.16 4.20
C ASP A 158 -23.21 -4.11 4.59
N GLN A 159 -23.83 -2.92 4.54
CA GLN A 159 -25.27 -2.76 4.74
C GLN A 159 -26.09 -2.84 3.45
N ASP A 160 -25.45 -2.80 2.27
CA ASP A 160 -26.13 -2.85 0.99
C ASP A 160 -25.79 -4.14 0.22
N LYS A 161 -26.81 -4.88 -0.21
CA LYS A 161 -26.61 -6.20 -0.84
C LYS A 161 -26.14 -6.10 -2.30
N GLU A 162 -26.16 -4.91 -2.87
CA GLU A 162 -25.81 -4.64 -4.26
C GLU A 162 -24.52 -3.84 -4.32
N LEU A 163 -23.55 -4.33 -5.11
CA LEU A 163 -22.32 -3.59 -5.39
C LEU A 163 -22.65 -2.42 -6.33
N GLU A 164 -22.63 -1.19 -5.80
CA GLU A 164 -22.83 0.00 -6.63
C GLU A 164 -21.51 0.42 -7.29
N VAL A 165 -21.50 0.45 -8.63
CA VAL A 165 -20.42 1.10 -9.39
C VAL A 165 -20.64 2.60 -9.32
N SER A 166 -20.16 3.21 -8.22
CA SER A 166 -20.46 4.59 -7.83
C SER A 166 -19.77 5.68 -8.67
N ALA A 167 -18.95 5.32 -9.66
CA ALA A 167 -18.21 6.27 -10.48
C ALA A 167 -18.33 5.96 -11.98
N ILE A 168 -19.22 6.69 -12.65
CA ILE A 168 -19.22 6.86 -14.11
C ILE A 168 -18.06 7.80 -14.46
N HIS A 169 -17.48 7.68 -15.65
CA HIS A 169 -16.33 8.46 -16.14
C HIS A 169 -16.64 9.97 -16.36
N ASP A 170 -16.97 10.68 -15.28
CA ASP A 170 -17.13 12.14 -15.21
C ASP A 170 -16.17 12.76 -14.17
N ASP A 171 -16.14 14.10 -14.08
CA ASP A 171 -15.20 14.82 -13.20
C ASP A 171 -15.37 14.43 -11.71
N GLU A 172 -16.58 14.12 -11.25
CA GLU A 172 -16.84 13.72 -9.86
C GLU A 172 -16.41 12.26 -9.63
N GLY A 173 -16.71 11.37 -10.57
CA GLY A 173 -16.27 9.98 -10.57
C GLY A 173 -14.76 9.84 -10.52
N TYR A 174 -14.02 10.64 -11.29
CA TYR A 174 -12.54 10.62 -11.23
C TYR A 174 -11.99 11.06 -9.88
N ARG A 175 -12.64 11.99 -9.17
CA ARG A 175 -12.22 12.38 -7.82
C ARG A 175 -12.39 11.22 -6.85
N ARG A 176 -13.55 10.54 -6.90
CA ARG A 176 -13.83 9.36 -6.07
C ARG A 176 -12.86 8.22 -6.35
N VAL A 177 -12.58 7.92 -7.62
CA VAL A 177 -11.59 6.88 -8.00
C VAL A 177 -10.21 7.22 -7.46
N ARG A 178 -9.78 8.48 -7.59
CA ARG A 178 -8.49 8.94 -7.09
C ARG A 178 -8.39 8.87 -5.55
N GLU A 179 -9.45 9.25 -4.85
CA GLU A 179 -9.53 9.15 -3.38
C GLU A 179 -9.50 7.70 -2.93
N ALA A 180 -10.29 6.82 -3.56
CA ALA A 180 -10.32 5.39 -3.25
C ALA A 180 -8.96 4.73 -3.50
N LEU A 181 -8.31 5.04 -4.63
CA LEU A 181 -6.99 4.50 -4.94
C LEU A 181 -5.90 5.04 -4.00
N SER A 182 -5.95 6.34 -3.66
CA SER A 182 -5.04 6.95 -2.68
C SER A 182 -5.16 6.25 -1.32
N ALA A 183 -6.38 5.99 -0.85
CA ALA A 183 -6.64 5.26 0.39
C ALA A 183 -6.08 3.83 0.37
N GLN A 184 -6.10 3.14 -0.77
CA GLN A 184 -5.46 1.83 -0.92
C GLN A 184 -3.93 1.86 -0.77
N TYR A 185 -3.27 2.99 -1.02
CA TYR A 185 -1.83 3.15 -0.78
C TYR A 185 -1.51 3.65 0.63
N ASN A 186 -2.51 3.97 1.45
CA ASN A 186 -2.28 4.32 2.84
C ASN A 186 -1.97 3.06 3.66
N LEU A 187 -0.70 2.87 3.99
CA LEU A 187 -0.24 1.72 4.79
C LEU A 187 -1.01 1.54 6.10
N SER A 188 -1.44 2.64 6.72
CA SER A 188 -2.17 2.59 7.99
C SER A 188 -3.59 2.03 7.85
N MET A 189 -4.14 2.01 6.64
CA MET A 189 -5.46 1.42 6.34
C MET A 189 -5.36 -0.06 5.92
N ASN A 190 -4.18 -0.53 5.51
CA ASN A 190 -3.96 -1.90 5.03
C ASN A 190 -3.36 -2.83 6.08
N GLU A 191 -2.66 -2.29 7.09
CA GLU A 191 -2.11 -3.08 8.18
C GLU A 191 -3.05 -3.06 9.39
N PRO A 192 -3.37 -4.22 9.99
CA PRO A 192 -4.16 -4.24 11.21
C PRO A 192 -3.52 -3.42 12.32
N ASN A 193 -4.29 -2.49 12.89
CA ASN A 193 -3.85 -1.65 14.00
C ASN A 193 -3.93 -2.43 15.31
N ILE A 194 -2.89 -3.23 15.59
CA ILE A 194 -2.78 -4.02 16.82
C ILE A 194 -1.81 -3.35 17.78
N GLN A 195 -2.27 -3.06 18.99
CA GLN A 195 -1.51 -2.37 20.03
C GLN A 195 -1.41 -3.24 21.29
N VAL A 196 -0.31 -3.09 22.04
CA VAL A 196 -0.23 -3.62 23.40
C VAL A 196 -1.08 -2.72 24.29
N TYR A 197 -2.20 -3.25 24.77
CA TYR A 197 -3.17 -2.51 25.58
C TYR A 197 -2.86 -2.62 27.07
N ASP A 198 -2.59 -3.84 27.54
CA ASP A 198 -2.23 -4.10 28.93
C ASP A 198 -1.24 -5.25 29.06
N VAL A 199 -0.43 -5.21 30.12
CA VAL A 199 0.50 -6.28 30.50
C VAL A 199 0.51 -6.40 32.02
N ASP A 200 0.19 -7.58 32.55
CA ASP A 200 0.29 -7.82 34.00
C ASP A 200 1.74 -7.98 34.44
N VAL A 201 2.43 -6.86 34.65
CA VAL A 201 3.84 -6.85 35.05
C VAL A 201 4.07 -7.45 36.44
N ARG A 202 3.04 -7.52 37.30
CA ARG A 202 3.17 -7.89 38.72
C ARG A 202 2.74 -9.33 39.03
N GLY A 203 1.85 -9.90 38.23
CA GLY A 203 1.32 -11.26 38.42
C GLY A 203 1.73 -12.21 37.29
N SER A 204 0.74 -12.61 36.48
CA SER A 204 0.85 -13.69 35.49
C SER A 204 1.71 -13.33 34.28
N ARG A 205 1.99 -12.03 34.06
CA ARG A 205 2.61 -11.50 32.83
C ARG A 205 1.79 -11.76 31.57
N ALA A 206 0.50 -12.03 31.74
CA ALA A 206 -0.43 -12.05 30.62
C ALA A 206 -0.43 -10.71 29.88
N MET A 207 -0.58 -10.75 28.57
CA MET A 207 -0.63 -9.58 27.70
C MET A 207 -1.97 -9.51 26.99
N THR A 208 -2.58 -8.32 27.01
CA THR A 208 -3.75 -8.01 26.21
C THR A 208 -3.34 -7.11 25.05
N LEU A 209 -3.58 -7.61 23.84
CA LEU A 209 -3.46 -6.88 22.59
C LEU A 209 -4.84 -6.38 22.18
N ARG A 210 -4.89 -5.19 21.59
CA ARG A 210 -6.11 -4.61 21.05
C ARG A 210 -5.94 -4.26 19.59
N HIS A 211 -6.75 -4.88 18.74
CA HIS A 211 -6.97 -4.50 17.37
C HIS A 211 -8.06 -3.43 17.30
N PHE A 212 -7.77 -2.28 16.71
CA PHE A 212 -8.78 -1.26 16.42
C PHE A 212 -9.25 -1.40 14.99
N GLN A 213 -10.53 -1.72 14.80
CA GLN A 213 -11.10 -1.88 13.47
C GLN A 213 -11.08 -0.54 12.73
N HIS A 214 -10.70 -0.61 11.45
CA HIS A 214 -10.81 0.52 10.54
C HIS A 214 -11.90 0.21 9.51
N ASN A 215 -12.89 1.10 9.38
CA ASN A 215 -14.07 0.91 8.53
C ASN A 215 -14.78 -0.44 8.77
N ARG A 216 -14.93 -0.84 10.05
CA ARG A 216 -15.59 -2.09 10.46
C ARG A 216 -14.97 -3.37 9.84
N ARG A 217 -13.71 -3.31 9.38
CA ARG A 217 -13.01 -4.47 8.82
C ARG A 217 -12.51 -5.37 9.97
N PRO A 218 -13.02 -6.61 10.08
CA PRO A 218 -12.57 -7.54 11.12
C PRO A 218 -11.22 -8.17 10.75
N LEU A 219 -10.59 -8.82 11.73
CA LEU A 219 -9.49 -9.75 11.45
C LEU A 219 -10.05 -11.07 10.90
N ALA A 220 -9.27 -11.75 10.06
CA ALA A 220 -9.59 -13.12 9.66
C ALA A 220 -9.29 -14.08 10.81
N ASP A 221 -10.31 -14.80 11.31
CA ASP A 221 -10.24 -15.65 12.51
C ASP A 221 -9.06 -16.62 12.51
N ASP A 222 -8.92 -17.43 11.46
CA ASP A 222 -7.85 -18.43 11.36
C ASP A 222 -6.46 -17.77 11.41
N SER A 223 -6.30 -16.65 10.73
CA SER A 223 -5.03 -15.92 10.70
C SER A 223 -4.73 -15.26 12.04
N ALA A 224 -5.73 -14.68 12.70
CA ALA A 224 -5.59 -14.07 14.02
C ALA A 224 -5.14 -15.12 15.06
N GLN A 225 -5.77 -16.29 15.06
CA GLN A 225 -5.44 -17.37 15.97
C GLN A 225 -4.03 -17.92 15.75
N GLU A 226 -3.59 -18.12 14.50
CA GLU A 226 -2.22 -18.58 14.20
C GLU A 226 -1.16 -17.54 14.61
N VAL A 227 -1.39 -16.25 14.34
CA VAL A 227 -0.49 -15.17 14.78
C VAL A 227 -0.39 -15.15 16.30
N LEU A 228 -1.51 -15.34 17.01
CA LEU A 228 -1.55 -15.36 18.47
C LEU A 228 -0.74 -16.52 19.06
N LYS A 229 -0.76 -17.71 18.43
CA LYS A 229 0.09 -18.85 18.83
C LYS A 229 1.57 -18.53 18.73
N HIS A 230 2.00 -17.85 17.67
CA HIS A 230 3.40 -17.44 17.51
C HIS A 230 3.79 -16.35 18.51
N LEU A 231 2.91 -15.40 18.79
CA LEU A 231 3.11 -14.38 19.83
C LEU A 231 3.25 -15.02 21.21
N HIS A 232 2.36 -15.93 21.59
CA HIS A 232 2.47 -16.72 22.81
C HIS A 232 3.79 -17.50 22.86
N THR A 233 4.23 -18.09 21.75
CA THR A 233 5.50 -18.82 21.67
C THR A 233 6.71 -17.93 21.98
N LEU A 234 6.67 -16.66 21.58
CA LEU A 234 7.73 -15.68 21.85
C LEU A 234 7.60 -15.03 23.25
N TRP A 235 6.37 -14.74 23.67
CA TRP A 235 6.07 -14.06 24.93
C TRP A 235 6.20 -15.00 26.14
N LYS A 236 5.85 -16.29 25.96
CA LYS A 236 5.87 -17.38 26.95
C LYS A 236 4.85 -17.26 28.09
N PHE A 237 3.92 -16.31 27.99
CA PHE A 237 2.78 -16.16 28.91
C PHE A 237 1.51 -15.96 28.08
N ASP A 238 0.36 -16.07 28.74
CA ASP A 238 -0.96 -15.94 28.12
C ASP A 238 -1.08 -14.62 27.32
N VAL A 239 -1.62 -14.72 26.11
CA VAL A 239 -1.87 -13.59 25.23
C VAL A 239 -3.33 -13.60 24.84
N THR A 240 -3.99 -12.46 25.06
CA THR A 240 -5.35 -12.20 24.59
C THR A 240 -5.29 -11.14 23.50
N LEU A 241 -6.08 -11.32 22.43
CA LEU A 241 -6.26 -10.32 21.38
C LEU A 241 -7.75 -9.96 21.33
N GLU A 242 -8.06 -8.68 21.53
CA GLU A 242 -9.41 -8.14 21.41
C GLU A 242 -9.53 -7.32 20.12
N SER A 243 -10.54 -7.57 19.28
CA SER A 243 -10.93 -6.66 18.20
C SER A 243 -11.97 -5.69 18.71
N VAL A 244 -11.78 -4.39 18.45
CA VAL A 244 -12.64 -3.32 18.97
C VAL A 244 -13.13 -2.44 17.84
N ASP A 245 -14.45 -2.22 17.79
CA ASP A 245 -15.10 -1.22 16.96
C ASP A 245 -15.92 -0.28 17.86
N ASN A 246 -15.75 1.04 17.72
CA ASN A 246 -16.44 2.06 18.52
C ASN A 246 -16.44 1.76 20.04
N ASP A 247 -15.27 1.44 20.59
CA ASP A 247 -15.05 1.06 22.00
C ASP A 247 -15.76 -0.21 22.49
N LYS A 248 -16.38 -0.98 21.58
CA LYS A 248 -16.96 -2.28 21.87
C LYS A 248 -16.07 -3.39 21.35
N VAL A 249 -15.77 -4.36 22.21
CA VAL A 249 -15.10 -5.59 21.79
C VAL A 249 -16.08 -6.38 20.91
N THR A 250 -15.69 -6.64 19.67
CA THR A 250 -16.46 -7.45 18.72
C THR A 250 -16.05 -8.91 18.78
N ASP A 251 -14.74 -9.17 18.91
CA ASP A 251 -14.15 -10.50 18.84
C ASP A 251 -12.98 -10.61 19.81
N THR A 252 -12.76 -11.83 20.33
CA THR A 252 -11.66 -12.10 21.26
C THR A 252 -11.01 -13.44 20.94
N TRP A 253 -9.67 -13.44 20.87
CA TRP A 253 -8.85 -14.64 20.72
C TRP A 253 -7.92 -14.79 21.92
N HIS A 254 -7.64 -16.03 22.30
CA HIS A 254 -6.80 -16.36 23.44
C HIS A 254 -5.77 -17.45 23.09
N CYS A 255 -4.56 -17.30 23.61
CA CYS A 255 -3.53 -18.33 23.57
C CYS A 255 -2.75 -18.35 24.90
N PRO A 256 -2.74 -19.47 25.64
CA PRO A 256 -3.42 -20.74 25.35
C PRO A 256 -4.95 -20.58 25.35
N MET A 257 -5.66 -21.53 24.72
CA MET A 257 -7.13 -21.54 24.80
C MET A 257 -7.53 -21.63 26.28
N PRO A 258 -8.51 -20.84 26.74
CA PRO A 258 -8.99 -20.94 28.11
C PRO A 258 -9.42 -22.38 28.36
N VAL A 259 -9.04 -22.94 29.50
CA VAL A 259 -9.59 -24.24 29.92
C VAL A 259 -11.08 -24.01 30.09
N ALA A 260 -11.91 -24.70 29.32
CA ALA A 260 -13.34 -24.72 29.59
C ALA A 260 -13.50 -25.25 31.01
N ASN A 261 -13.98 -24.42 31.93
CA ASN A 261 -14.48 -24.91 33.20
C ASN A 261 -15.71 -25.75 32.85
N ASP A 262 -15.52 -27.06 32.73
CA ASP A 262 -16.60 -28.03 32.90
C ASP A 262 -17.02 -27.96 34.38
N GLU A 263 -17.82 -26.94 34.71
CA GLU A 263 -18.55 -26.88 35.98
C GLU A 263 -19.85 -27.68 35.82
N GLU A 264 -19.80 -28.95 36.24
CA GLU A 264 -20.95 -29.67 36.85
C GLU A 264 -20.95 -29.45 38.37
#